data_AF-A0A9X5E6T6-F1
#
_entry.id   AF-A0A9X5E6T6-F1
#
_cell.length_a   1.000
_cell.length_b   1.000
_cell.length_c   1.000
_cell.angle_alpha   90.00
_cell.angle_beta   90.00
_cell.angle_gamma   90.00
#
_symmetry.space_group_name_H-M   'P 1'
#
loop_
_entity.id
_entity.type
_entity.pdbx_description
1 polymer ?
#
loop_
_entity_poly.entity_id
_entity_poly.type
_entity_poly.pdbx_seq_one_letter_code
_entity_poly.pdbx_strand_id
1 'polypeptide(L)'
;MAAFSLTQSRSALGAFYRRLRSRLGAPKAITATAHKIARLFYRMWTTGGQYADPGMDYYEQRYHEQVLNHLRNKARSLGFDLVAQPTAKECVS
;
A
#
# COMPACT_ATOMS: atom_id res chain seq x y z
N MET A 1 13.59 17.15 7.13
CA MET A 1 12.99 16.52 5.93
C MET A 1 12.69 15.03 6.18
N ALA A 2 11.63 14.69 6.93
CA ALA A 2 11.34 13.30 7.30
C ALA A 2 10.76 12.44 6.17
N ALA A 3 10.01 13.04 5.22
CA ALA A 3 9.46 12.30 4.07
C ALA A 3 10.54 11.91 3.05
N PHE A 4 11.64 12.67 2.97
CA PHE A 4 12.71 12.45 2.01
C PHE A 4 13.66 11.31 2.41
N SER A 5 13.90 11.12 3.72
CA SER A 5 14.70 9.98 4.21
C SER A 5 14.01 8.63 3.98
N LEU A 6 12.67 8.61 3.95
CA LEU A 6 11.87 7.41 3.68
C LEU A 6 11.98 6.90 2.24
N THR A 7 12.52 7.70 1.31
CA THR A 7 12.67 7.29 -0.08
C THR A 7 13.58 6.06 -0.23
N GLN A 8 14.62 5.98 0.62
CA GLN A 8 15.61 4.90 0.60
C GLN A 8 15.37 3.83 1.69
N SER A 9 14.51 4.10 2.67
CA SER A 9 14.25 3.16 3.77
C SER A 9 13.44 1.93 3.34
N ARG A 10 13.79 0.78 3.90
CA ARG A 10 13.04 -0.49 3.77
C ARG A 10 11.88 -0.57 4.77
N SER A 11 11.06 0.48 4.80
CA SER A 11 9.88 0.60 5.67
C SER A 11 8.58 0.53 4.88
N ALA A 12 7.46 0.24 5.57
CA ALA A 12 6.13 0.28 4.97
C ALA A 12 5.82 1.63 4.28
N LEU A 13 6.29 2.73 4.90
CA LEU A 13 6.10 4.09 4.37
C LEU A 13 6.99 4.37 3.16
N GLY A 14 8.22 3.85 3.13
CA GLY A 14 9.10 3.95 1.97
C GLY A 14 8.55 3.21 0.75
N ALA A 15 8.00 2.00 0.95
CA ALA A 15 7.32 1.24 -0.09
C ALA A 15 6.10 1.99 -0.65
N PHE A 16 5.31 2.61 0.23
CA PHE A 16 4.20 3.48 -0.17
C PHE A 16 4.66 4.65 -1.05
N TYR A 17 5.71 5.36 -0.63
CA TYR A 17 6.24 6.50 -1.38
C TYR A 17 6.73 6.09 -2.78
N ARG A 18 7.54 5.02 -2.89
CA ARG A 18 8.10 4.56 -4.18
C ARG A 18 6.99 4.23 -5.18
N ARG A 19 5.95 3.53 -4.72
CA ARG A 19 4.79 3.19 -5.54
C ARG A 19 4.00 4.42 -5.98
N LEU A 20 3.82 5.38 -5.08
CA LEU A 20 3.06 6.58 -5.40
C LEU A 20 3.84 7.50 -6.35
N ARG A 21 5.18 7.53 -6.21
CA ARG A 21 6.09 8.22 -7.12
C ARG A 21 6.03 7.63 -8.52
N SER A 22 6.03 6.30 -8.68
CA SER A 22 5.93 5.68 -10.01
C SER A 22 4.59 5.93 -10.70
N ARG A 23 3.49 6.08 -9.93
CA ARG A 23 2.15 6.31 -10.50
C ARG A 23 1.81 7.78 -10.75
N LEU A 24 2.21 8.69 -9.87
CA LEU A 24 1.72 10.08 -9.84
C LEU A 24 2.83 11.14 -9.93
N GLY A 25 4.10 10.73 -9.88
CA GLY A 25 5.25 11.63 -9.82
C GLY A 25 5.64 12.06 -8.40
N ALA A 26 6.85 12.62 -8.27
CA ALA A 26 7.46 12.97 -6.98
C ALA A 26 6.66 13.97 -6.12
N PRO A 27 6.17 15.12 -6.62
CA PRO A 27 5.53 16.11 -5.75
C PRO A 27 4.22 15.57 -5.12
N LYS A 28 3.39 14.89 -5.91
CA LYS A 28 2.16 14.25 -5.42
C LYS A 28 2.45 13.13 -4.41
N ALA A 29 3.52 12.37 -4.65
CA ALA A 29 3.94 11.31 -3.75
C ALA A 29 4.39 11.83 -2.38
N ILE A 30 5.14 12.94 -2.34
CA ILE A 30 5.60 13.57 -1.10
C ILE A 30 4.41 14.03 -0.26
N THR A 31 3.48 14.79 -0.84
CA THR A 31 2.31 15.33 -0.12
C THR A 31 1.45 14.22 0.47
N ALA A 32 1.15 13.18 -0.30
CA ALA A 32 0.36 12.05 0.18
C ALA A 32 1.09 11.24 1.26
N THR A 33 2.42 11.10 1.17
CA THR A 33 3.23 10.44 2.21
C THR A 33 3.25 11.26 3.49
N ALA A 34 3.41 12.59 3.40
CA ALA A 34 3.33 13.49 4.54
C ALA A 34 1.95 13.43 5.22
N HIS A 35 0.86 13.43 4.44
CA HIS A 35 -0.49 13.28 4.97
C HIS A 35 -0.67 11.96 5.74
N LYS A 36 -0.14 10.86 5.20
CA LYS A 36 -0.18 9.55 5.86
C LYS A 36 0.61 9.54 7.17
N ILE A 37 1.79 10.16 7.20
CA ILE A 37 2.60 10.33 8.42
C ILE A 37 1.84 11.17 9.45
N ALA A 38 1.28 12.32 9.07
CA ALA A 38 0.52 13.19 9.97
C ALA A 38 -0.65 12.46 10.63
N ARG A 39 -1.37 11.64 9.84
CA ARG A 39 -2.49 10.85 10.35
C ARG A 39 -2.06 9.75 11.30
N LEU A 40 -0.89 9.16 11.05
CA LEU A 40 -0.29 8.16 11.91
C LEU A 40 0.14 8.78 13.25
N PHE A 41 0.83 9.93 13.21
CA PHE A 41 1.17 10.73 14.40
C PHE A 41 -0.07 11.11 15.21
N TYR A 42 -1.11 11.63 14.57
CA TYR A 42 -2.35 11.99 15.25
C TYR A 42 -2.99 10.80 15.97
N ARG A 43 -3.02 9.62 15.34
CA ARG A 43 -3.53 8.39 15.97
C ARG A 43 -2.68 7.96 17.16
N MET A 44 -1.36 8.05 17.06
CA MET A 44 -0.45 7.71 18.16
C MET A 44 -0.63 8.66 19.33
N TRP A 45 -0.76 9.95 19.04
CA TRP A 45 -1.00 10.98 20.04
C TRP A 45 -2.34 10.79 20.73
N THR A 46 -3.39 10.44 19.98
CA THR A 46 -4.76 10.36 20.52
C THR A 46 -5.04 9.04 21.23
N THR A 47 -4.47 7.93 20.77
CA THR A 47 -4.74 6.57 21.28
C THR A 47 -3.60 6.02 22.15
N GLY A 48 -2.44 6.70 22.20
CA GLY A 48 -1.29 6.27 23.00
C GLY A 48 -0.55 5.03 22.47
N GLY A 49 -0.93 4.52 21.28
CA GLY A 49 -0.30 3.35 20.68
C GLY A 49 1.06 3.68 20.07
N GLN A 50 2.06 2.81 20.28
CA GLN A 50 3.35 2.95 19.60
C GLN A 50 3.27 2.52 18.13
N TYR A 51 4.03 3.18 17.26
CA TYR A 51 4.22 2.67 15.90
C TYR A 51 5.19 1.49 15.92
N ALA A 52 4.69 0.30 15.59
CA ALA A 52 5.54 -0.75 15.06
C ALA A 52 5.47 -0.66 13.53
N ASP A 53 6.61 -0.49 12.86
CA ASP A 53 6.67 -0.61 11.40
C ASP A 53 6.36 -2.07 11.03
N PRO A 54 5.23 -2.35 10.36
CA PRO A 54 4.86 -3.72 10.01
C PRO A 54 5.77 -4.33 8.94
N GLY A 55 6.68 -3.53 8.37
CA GLY A 55 7.56 -3.92 7.28
C GLY A 55 6.94 -3.71 5.90
N MET A 56 7.76 -3.91 4.88
CA MET A 56 7.38 -3.75 3.47
C MET A 56 6.30 -4.74 3.06
N ASP A 57 6.48 -6.01 3.42
CA ASP A 57 5.64 -7.13 2.96
C ASP A 57 4.21 -7.01 3.47
N TYR A 58 4.02 -6.60 4.73
CA TYR A 58 2.70 -6.34 5.28
C TYR A 58 1.94 -5.23 4.53
N TYR A 59 2.65 -4.17 4.14
CA TYR A 59 2.05 -3.10 3.36
C TYR A 59 1.65 -3.57 1.96
N GLU A 60 2.49 -4.39 1.32
CA GLU A 60 2.22 -4.94 0.00
C GLU A 60 1.03 -5.90 0.00
N GLN A 61 0.94 -6.80 0.98
CA GLN A 61 -0.20 -7.71 1.16
C GLN A 61 -1.51 -6.94 1.34
N ARG A 62 -1.55 -5.98 2.28
CA ARG A 62 -2.75 -5.18 2.53
C ARG A 62 -3.16 -4.36 1.31
N TYR A 63 -2.19 -3.84 0.57
CA TYR A 63 -2.47 -3.15 -0.68
C TYR A 63 -3.06 -4.11 -1.72
N HIS A 64 -2.49 -5.30 -1.87
CA HIS A 64 -2.96 -6.32 -2.80
C HIS A 64 -4.43 -6.69 -2.51
N GLU A 65 -4.76 -6.91 -1.24
CA GLU A 65 -6.15 -7.12 -0.79
C GLU A 65 -7.07 -5.97 -1.16
N GLN A 66 -6.63 -4.71 -0.95
CA GLN A 66 -7.42 -3.54 -1.33
C GLN A 66 -7.69 -3.48 -2.83
N VAL A 67 -6.71 -3.81 -3.66
CA VAL A 67 -6.89 -3.86 -5.11
C VAL A 67 -7.84 -4.98 -5.51
N LEU A 68 -7.67 -6.18 -4.94
CA LEU A 68 -8.59 -7.29 -5.21
C LEU A 68 -10.02 -6.96 -4.81
N ASN A 69 -10.23 -6.34 -3.64
CA ASN A 69 -11.56 -5.92 -3.20
C ASN A 69 -12.14 -4.85 -4.11
N HIS A 70 -11.33 -3.89 -4.56
CA HIS A 70 -11.77 -2.89 -5.52
C HIS A 70 -12.16 -3.53 -6.87
N LEU A 71 -11.38 -4.50 -7.35
CA LEU A 71 -11.66 -5.25 -8.57
C LEU A 71 -12.94 -6.08 -8.44
N ARG A 72 -13.14 -6.80 -7.33
CA ARG A 72 -14.37 -7.54 -7.04
C ARG A 72 -15.60 -6.63 -7.05
N ASN A 73 -15.51 -5.50 -6.36
CA ASN A 73 -16.61 -4.54 -6.31
C ASN A 73 -16.93 -3.97 -7.69
N LYS A 74 -15.90 -3.69 -8.49
CA LYS A 74 -16.07 -3.20 -9.86
C LYS A 74 -16.67 -4.26 -10.78
N ALA A 75 -16.21 -5.52 -10.70
CA ALA A 75 -16.79 -6.64 -11.43
C ALA A 75 -18.29 -6.79 -11.08
N ARG A 76 -18.62 -6.79 -9.77
CA ARG A 76 -20.00 -6.89 -9.29
C ARG A 76 -20.88 -5.76 -9.81
N SER A 77 -20.37 -4.53 -9.86
CA SER A 77 -21.12 -3.39 -10.41
C SER A 77 -21.44 -3.53 -11.91
N LEU A 78 -20.66 -4.34 -12.63
CA LEU A 78 -20.85 -4.63 -14.05
C LEU A 78 -21.57 -5.96 -14.29
N GLY A 79 -22.04 -6.65 -13.25
CA GLY A 79 -22.69 -7.96 -13.36
C GLY A 79 -21.75 -9.14 -13.56
N PHE A 80 -20.44 -8.95 -13.35
CA PHE A 80 -19.42 -10.00 -13.43
C PHE A 80 -18.95 -10.43 -12.05
N ASP A 81 -18.45 -11.66 -11.94
CA ASP A 81 -17.75 -12.14 -10.73
C ASP A 81 -16.25 -12.34 -11.01
N LEU A 82 -15.41 -12.01 -10.03
CA LEU A 82 -13.96 -12.12 -10.16
C LEU A 82 -13.52 -13.54 -9.82
N VAL A 83 -13.33 -14.36 -10.85
CA VAL A 83 -12.78 -15.71 -10.71
C VAL A 83 -11.25 -15.65 -10.77
N ALA A 84 -10.58 -16.19 -9.74
CA ALA A 84 -9.13 -16.37 -9.76
C ALA A 84 -8.79 -17.43 -10.82
N GLN A 85 -8.02 -17.05 -11.83
CA GLN A 85 -7.50 -18.01 -12.80
C GLN A 85 -6.46 -18.88 -12.10
N PRO A 86 -6.57 -20.22 -12.14
CA PRO A 86 -5.50 -21.08 -11.67
C PRO A 86 -4.29 -20.86 -12.58
N THR A 87 -3.27 -20.15 -12.08
CA THR A 87 -2.03 -19.97 -12.83
C THR A 87 -1.38 -21.33 -13.00
N ALA A 88 -1.28 -21.79 -14.25
CA ALA A 88 -0.54 -22.99 -14.62
C ALA A 88 0.93 -22.85 -14.18
N LYS A 89 1.25 -23.43 -13.01
CA LYS A 89 2.59 -23.76 -12.56
C LYS A 89 2.54 -25.05 -11.76
N GLU A 90 2.53 -26.15 -12.50
CA GLU A 90 3.09 -27.46 -12.12
C GLU A 90 3.06 -28.38 -13.35
N CYS A 91 3.83 -28.01 -14.38
CA CYS A 91 4.35 -29.02 -15.30
C CYS A 91 5.71 -29.44 -14.72
N VAL A 92 5.68 -30.46 -13.87
CA VAL A 92 6.86 -31.20 -13.44
C VAL A 92 7.36 -32.00 -14.65
N SER A 93 8.66 -31.93 -14.93
CA SER A 93 9.41 -32.94 -15.71
C SER A 93 10.51 -33.49 -14.82
#